data_AF-A0A9D7WEY7-F1
#
_entry.id   AF-A0A9D7WEY7-F1
#
_cell.length_a   1.000
_cell.length_b   1.000
_cell.length_c   1.000
_cell.angle_alpha   90.00
_cell.angle_beta   90.00
_cell.angle_gamma   90.00
#
_symmetry.space_group_name_H-M   'P 1'
#
loop_
_entity.id
_entity.type
_entity.pdbx_description
1 polymer ?
#
loop_
_entity_poly.entity_id
_entity_poly.type
_entity_poly.pdbx_seq_one_letter_code
_entity_poly.pdbx_strand_id
1 'polypeptide(L)' 'MEFLLLWVLGGNVLDSGLRYENAGSCYAAAQNSGKDLQEVGLAPPKFTCVPVAEGKELQLLVPEQHGSRFPF' A
#
# COMPACT_ATOMS: atom_id res chain seq x y z
N MET A 1 -1.53 18.21 3.98
CA MET A 1 -1.82 16.85 4.51
C MET A 1 -1.97 15.95 3.31
N GLU A 2 -1.35 14.79 3.34
CA GLU A 2 -1.33 13.86 2.21
C GLU A 2 -1.79 12.47 2.66
N PHE A 3 -2.24 11.67 1.71
CA PHE A 3 -2.67 10.29 1.93
C PHE A 3 -1.71 9.34 1.22
N LEU A 4 -1.20 8.38 1.98
CA LEU A 4 -0.26 7.36 1.52
C LEU A 4 -1.00 6.10 1.17
N LEU A 5 -0.79 5.59 -0.05
CA LEU A 5 -1.25 4.27 -0.41
C LEU A 5 -0.24 3.22 0.07
N LEU A 6 -0.66 2.39 1.02
CA LEU A 6 0.10 1.26 1.50
C LEU A 6 -0.52 -0.05 0.99
N TRP A 7 0.31 -0.92 0.44
CA TRP A 7 -0.08 -2.26 0.03
C TRP A 7 0.26 -3.27 1.12
N VAL A 8 -0.58 -4.28 1.28
CA VAL A 8 -0.34 -5.40 2.20
C VAL A 8 -0.21 -6.68 1.38
N LEU A 9 1.01 -7.19 1.29
CA LEU A 9 1.39 -8.37 0.50
C LEU A 9 2.09 -9.39 1.40
N GLY A 10 1.50 -10.59 1.54
CA GLY A 10 2.12 -11.68 2.31
C GLY A 10 2.45 -11.32 3.77
N GLY A 11 1.66 -10.44 4.39
CA GLY A 11 1.91 -9.94 5.76
C GLY A 11 2.89 -8.77 5.86
N ASN A 12 3.50 -8.35 4.75
CA ASN A 12 4.36 -7.17 4.68
C ASN A 12 3.57 -5.94 4.25
N VAL A 13 3.92 -4.78 4.80
CA VAL A 13 3.38 -3.49 4.41
C VAL A 13 4.40 -2.80 3.50
N LEU A 14 3.96 -2.40 2.31
CA LEU A 14 4.78 -1.75 1.30
C LEU A 14 4.25 -0.33 1.07
N ASP A 15 5.12 0.67 1.23
CA ASP A 15 4.82 2.02 0.77
C ASP A 15 4.89 2.04 -0.77
N SER A 16 3.78 2.41 -1.41
CA SER A 16 3.73 2.54 -2.88
C SER A 16 4.58 3.70 -3.41
N GLY A 17 5.02 4.61 -2.54
CA GLY A 17 5.66 5.88 -2.92
C GLY A 17 4.67 6.91 -3.46
N LEU A 18 3.39 6.54 -3.63
CA LEU A 18 2.35 7.42 -4.13
C LEU A 18 1.77 8.26 -2.99
N ARG A 19 1.53 9.53 -3.30
CA ARG A 19 1.02 10.56 -2.38
C ARG A 19 -0.21 11.20 -3.01
N TYR A 20 -1.29 11.31 -2.23
CA TYR A 20 -2.58 11.80 -2.70
C TYR A 20 -3.09 12.96 -1.85
N GLU A 21 -3.72 13.94 -2.48
CA GLU A 21 -4.25 15.12 -1.78
C GLU A 21 -5.42 14.79 -0.84
N ASN A 22 -6.15 13.69 -1.10
CA ASN A 22 -7.29 13.28 -0.29
C ASN A 22 -7.48 11.76 -0.27
N ALA A 23 -8.27 11.28 0.71
CA ALA A 23 -8.56 9.87 0.88
C ALA A 23 -9.29 9.25 -0.33
N GLY A 24 -10.15 10.02 -0.99
CA GLY A 24 -10.95 9.56 -2.13
C GLY A 24 -10.08 9.25 -3.35
N SER A 25 -9.12 10.12 -3.67
CA SER A 25 -8.18 9.89 -4.76
C SER A 25 -7.22 8.73 -4.47
N CYS A 26 -6.75 8.59 -3.24
CA CYS A 26 -5.96 7.42 -2.81
C CYS A 26 -6.76 6.11 -2.98
N TYR A 27 -7.99 6.07 -2.48
CA TYR A 27 -8.84 4.88 -2.57
C TYR A 27 -9.17 4.53 -4.03
N ALA A 28 -9.54 5.52 -4.84
CA ALA A 28 -9.83 5.32 -6.26
C ALA A 28 -8.63 4.77 -7.02
N ALA A 29 -7.43 5.30 -6.77
CA ALA A 29 -6.21 4.80 -7.39
C ALA A 29 -5.92 3.34 -7.00
N ALA A 30 -6.06 3.00 -5.71
CA ALA A 30 -5.87 1.64 -5.23
C ALA A 30 -6.85 0.65 -5.87
N GLN A 31 -8.13 1.04 -5.99
CA GLN A 31 -9.15 0.22 -6.64
C GLN A 31 -8.88 0.02 -8.13
N ASN A 32 -8.45 1.08 -8.83
CA ASN A 32 -8.11 1.01 -10.25
C ASN A 32 -6.91 0.08 -10.47
N SER A 33 -5.83 0.26 -9.72
CA SER A 33 -4.66 -0.65 -9.81
C SER A 33 -5.03 -2.08 -9.44
N GLY A 34 -5.93 -2.29 -8.47
CA GLY A 34 -6.44 -3.61 -8.13
C GLY A 34 -7.21 -4.26 -9.28
N LYS A 35 -8.00 -3.49 -10.03
CA LYS A 35 -8.69 -3.96 -11.23
C LYS A 35 -7.71 -4.29 -12.35
N ASP A 36 -6.70 -3.45 -12.59
CA ASP A 36 -5.66 -3.69 -13.59
C ASP A 36 -4.93 -5.02 -13.32
N LEU A 37 -4.66 -5.34 -12.04
CA LEU A 37 -4.08 -6.62 -11.65
C LEU A 37 -5.01 -7.81 -11.93
N GLN A 38 -6.31 -7.66 -11.68
CA GLN A 38 -7.29 -8.70 -11.98
C GLN A 38 -7.37 -8.98 -13.48
N GLU A 39 -7.25 -7.97 -14.33
CA GLU A 39 -7.27 -8.11 -15.79
C GLU A 39 -6.12 -8.97 -16.33
N VAL A 40 -4.97 -9.00 -15.63
CA VAL A 40 -3.83 -9.87 -15.96
C VAL A 40 -3.81 -11.18 -15.15
N GLY A 41 -4.90 -11.50 -14.46
CA GLY A 41 -5.06 -12.75 -13.71
C GLY A 41 -4.37 -12.77 -12.33
N LEU A 42 -3.98 -11.61 -11.79
CA LEU A 42 -3.37 -11.48 -10.48
C LEU A 42 -4.42 -11.10 -9.43
N ALA A 43 -4.32 -11.70 -8.24
CA ALA A 43 -5.14 -11.29 -7.10
C ALA A 43 -4.61 -9.95 -6.55
N PRO A 44 -5.45 -8.90 -6.44
CA PRO A 44 -5.00 -7.63 -5.95
C PRO A 44 -4.65 -7.71 -4.45
N PRO A 45 -3.54 -7.11 -4.00
CA PRO A 45 -3.19 -7.05 -2.59
C PRO A 45 -4.22 -6.21 -1.82
N LYS A 46 -4.32 -6.44 -0.51
CA LYS A 46 -5.07 -5.54 0.36
C LYS A 46 -4.35 -4.19 0.42
N PHE A 47 -5.09 -3.13 0.72
CA PHE A 47 -4.51 -1.79 0.81
C PHE A 47 -5.10 -0.98 1.94
N THR A 48 -4.42 0.10 2.30
CA THR A 48 -4.93 1.15 3.18
C THR A 48 -4.42 2.52 2.75
N CYS A 49 -5.21 3.55 3.01
CA CYS A 49 -4.87 4.95 2.77
C CYS A 49 -4.61 5.64 4.11
N VAL A 50 -3.35 5.96 4.41
CA VAL A 50 -2.94 6.53 5.70
C VAL A 50 -2.74 8.04 5.58
N PRO A 51 -3.39 8.87 6.40
CA PRO A 51 -3.13 10.31 6.41
C PRO A 51 -1.78 10.58 7.05
N VAL A 52 -0.96 11.40 6.39
CA VAL A 52 0.35 11.83 6.86
C VAL A 52 0.48 13.35 6.75
N ALA A 53 1.19 13.93 7.72
CA ALA A 53 1.50 15.34 7.70
C ALA A 53 2.50 15.61 6.57
N GLU A 54 2.28 16.70 5.84
CA GLU A 54 3.08 17.04 4.66
C GLU A 54 4.56 17.20 5.03
N GLY A 55 5.44 16.55 4.27
CA GLY A 55 6.88 16.56 4.51
C GLY A 55 7.34 15.70 5.70
N LYS A 56 6.46 14.86 6.28
CA LYS A 56 6.86 13.84 7.25
C LYS A 56 6.97 12.48 6.59
N GLU A 57 8.06 11.79 6.88
CA GLU A 57 8.21 10.39 6.48
C GLU A 57 7.39 9.47 7.38
N LEU A 58 6.67 8.53 6.76
CA LEU A 58 6.03 7.43 7.46
C LEU A 58 7.09 6.37 7.77
N GLN A 59 7.37 6.14 9.05
CA GLN A 59 8.17 5.00 9.49
C GLN A 59 7.25 3.82 9.81
N LEU A 60 7.31 2.78 8.98
CA LEU A 60 6.63 1.52 9.24
C LEU A 60 7.43 0.72 10.28
N LEU A 61 6.91 0.62 11.50
CA LEU A 61 7.46 -0.26 12.53
C LEU A 61 6.98 -1.68 12.26
N VAL A 62 7.65 -2.39 11.37
CA VAL A 62 7.40 -3.81 11.12
C VAL A 62 8.16 -4.60 12.18
N PRO A 63 7.49 -5.32 13.11
CA PRO A 63 8.19 -6.21 14.02
C PRO A 63 8.96 -7.25 13.21
N GLU A 64 10.22 -7.54 13.59
CA GLU A 64 11.03 -8.53 12.89
C GLU A 64 10.27 -9.86 12.78
N GLN A 65 9.76 -10.16 11.58
CA GLN A 65 9.22 -11.47 11.28
C GLN A 65 10.40 -12.44 11.21
N HIS A 66 10.69 -13.11 12.32
CA HIS A 66 11.43 -14.35 12.32
C HIS A 66 10.66 -15.38 11.47
N GLY A 67 10.93 -15.44 10.15
CA GLY A 67 10.55 -16.61 9.35
C GLY A 67 9.87 -16.41 7.99
N SER A 68 9.75 -15.22 7.41
CA SER A 68 9.28 -15.13 6.01
C SER A 68 10.46 -15.09 5.04
N ARG A 69 11.04 -16.27 4.76
CA ARG A 69 11.74 -16.48 3.50
C ARG A 69 10.66 -16.56 2.45
N PHE A 70 10.73 -15.69 1.45
CA PHE A 70 10.01 -15.85 0.20
C PHE A 70 10.85 -16.81 -0.67
N PRO A 71 10.51 -18.10 -0.79
CA PRO A 71 10.70 -18.81 -2.03
C PRO A 71 9.38 -18.75 -2.80
N PHE A 72 9.46 -18.73 -4.13
CA PHE A 72 8.35 -18.66 -5.11
C PHE A 72 7.67 -17.29 -5.24
#